data_AF-A0A3A1X3N9-F1
#
_entry.id   AF-A0A3A1X3N9-F1
#
_cell.length_a   1.000
_cell.length_b   1.000
_cell.length_c   1.000
_cell.angle_alpha   90.00
_cell.angle_beta   90.00
_cell.angle_gamma   90.00
#
_symmetry.space_group_name_H-M   'P 1'
#
loop_
_entity.id
_entity.type
_entity.pdbx_description
1 polymer ?
#
loop_
_entity_poly.entity_id
_entity_poly.type
_entity_poly.pdbx_seq_one_letter_code
_entity_poly.pdbx_strand_id
1 'polypeptide(L)'
;MTIEIPQLDDLLKFVESSKIRDAYNNPKFALHLSSILPALSASIGSPICTQIHKNPDSLRDLFGFPKVKSAVVVLVDGLGYWNLAIRKGHAPYLRTLLNNTANQRPITTCVPSTTVAAMATFGTGTCPGLTAMTGYTQKNPKTGALSQLIQFRDAPNPLDLQRQPTIFESLSSLGVRANHVSLSKFEDSPLTQAAFRGAKFISGTTARARIMNAANSTKTPGLTYLYLRDIDKIGHNYGWESENWVSIFEQIDSQLNLLRKNCQKGTLIVITADHGMIESNPDLKIDIAKDSRLTKGVKLVGGEPRSVMLYAEDGENPEDIALRWTNVLQDKALVRTKSQAVKDGVFGEVSSLALSVIGDVLVQAKSSVTIVDSRIETEKAMNLPSVHGSMSAMEMDIPCLVDIA
;
A
#
# COMPACT_ATOMS: atom_id res chain seq x y z
N MET A 1 15.43 -3.63 -24.35
CA MET A 1 14.54 -4.80 -24.18
C MET A 1 13.17 -4.29 -23.80
N THR A 2 12.13 -4.79 -24.46
CA THR A 2 10.74 -4.45 -24.15
C THR A 2 10.31 -5.28 -22.94
N ILE A 3 9.69 -4.67 -21.93
CA ILE A 3 9.10 -5.40 -20.79
C ILE A 3 8.10 -6.40 -21.36
N GLU A 4 8.31 -7.69 -21.09
CA GLU A 4 7.34 -8.75 -21.38
C GLU A 4 6.19 -8.62 -20.39
N ILE A 5 4.97 -8.47 -20.92
CA ILE A 5 3.76 -8.30 -20.11
C ILE A 5 3.10 -9.68 -20.01
N PRO A 6 2.99 -10.26 -18.81
CA PRO A 6 2.28 -11.52 -18.62
C PRO A 6 0.82 -11.42 -19.04
N GLN A 7 0.17 -12.55 -19.29
CA GLN A 7 -1.27 -12.56 -19.51
C GLN A 7 -2.00 -12.07 -18.25
N LEU A 8 -3.12 -11.37 -18.43
CA LEU A 8 -3.86 -10.78 -17.30
C LEU A 8 -4.27 -11.84 -16.27
N ASP A 9 -4.69 -13.02 -16.71
CA ASP A 9 -5.03 -14.14 -15.82
C ASP A 9 -3.85 -14.60 -14.95
N ASP A 10 -2.61 -14.50 -15.44
CA ASP A 10 -1.42 -14.81 -14.65
C ASP A 10 -1.15 -13.72 -13.61
N LEU A 11 -1.42 -12.45 -13.94
CA LEU A 11 -1.29 -11.33 -13.02
C LEU A 11 -2.35 -11.34 -11.92
N LEU A 12 -3.49 -11.97 -12.17
CA LEU A 12 -4.58 -12.17 -11.22
C LEU A 12 -4.36 -13.35 -10.26
N LYS A 13 -3.36 -14.20 -10.52
CA LYS A 13 -2.95 -15.26 -9.58
C LYS A 13 -2.24 -14.65 -8.38
N PHE A 14 -2.34 -15.34 -7.26
CA PHE A 14 -1.66 -14.92 -6.04
C PHE A 14 -0.15 -14.99 -6.19
N VAL A 15 0.52 -13.97 -5.67
CA VAL A 15 1.96 -14.00 -5.45
C VAL A 15 2.29 -15.14 -4.49
N GLU A 16 3.38 -15.85 -4.76
CA GLU A 16 3.82 -16.98 -3.94
C GLU A 16 3.93 -16.59 -2.46
N SER A 17 3.37 -17.42 -1.57
CA SER A 17 3.36 -17.14 -0.13
C SER A 17 4.78 -17.04 0.47
N SER A 18 5.77 -17.71 -0.14
CA SER A 18 7.19 -17.57 0.21
C SER A 18 7.68 -16.13 0.02
N LYS A 19 7.35 -15.48 -1.10
CA LYS A 19 7.73 -14.08 -1.35
C LYS A 19 7.15 -13.14 -0.30
N ILE A 20 5.90 -13.38 0.11
CA ILE A 20 5.20 -12.57 1.12
C ILE A 20 5.81 -12.76 2.50
N ARG A 21 6.03 -14.02 2.91
CA ARG A 21 6.64 -14.36 4.20
C ARG A 21 8.08 -13.86 4.31
N ASP A 22 8.84 -14.00 3.24
CA ASP A 22 10.27 -13.76 3.25
C ASP A 22 10.61 -12.29 2.94
N ALA A 23 9.66 -11.48 2.46
CA ALA A 23 9.84 -10.03 2.18
C ALA A 23 10.42 -9.23 3.36
N TYR A 24 10.13 -9.68 4.59
CA TYR A 24 10.58 -9.01 5.82
C TYR A 24 11.78 -9.67 6.49
N ASN A 25 12.06 -10.93 6.19
CA ASN A 25 13.04 -11.73 6.94
C ASN A 25 14.23 -12.21 6.09
N ASN A 26 14.18 -11.99 4.77
CA ASN A 26 15.19 -12.47 3.85
C ASN A 26 15.72 -11.31 2.98
N PRO A 27 17.02 -10.99 3.07
CA PRO A 27 17.63 -9.94 2.25
C PRO A 27 17.42 -10.11 0.74
N LYS A 28 17.21 -11.34 0.25
CA LYS A 28 16.92 -11.61 -1.18
C LYS A 28 15.55 -11.09 -1.63
N PHE A 29 14.62 -10.90 -0.70
CA PHE A 29 13.27 -10.38 -0.96
C PHE A 29 13.07 -8.97 -0.37
N ALA A 30 14.16 -8.28 -0.02
CA ALA A 30 14.13 -6.95 0.57
C ALA A 30 13.70 -5.84 -0.42
N LEU A 31 13.41 -6.19 -1.68
CA LEU A 31 12.76 -5.29 -2.63
C LEU A 31 11.26 -5.23 -2.32
N HIS A 32 10.94 -4.41 -1.32
CA HIS A 32 9.62 -4.29 -0.73
C HIS A 32 9.30 -2.83 -0.42
N LEU A 33 8.02 -2.46 -0.36
CA LEU A 33 7.59 -1.09 -0.04
C LEU A 33 8.25 -0.53 1.24
N SER A 34 8.37 -1.36 2.27
CA SER A 34 8.95 -0.95 3.56
C SER A 34 10.46 -0.66 3.54
N SER A 35 11.19 -1.08 2.51
CA SER A 35 12.64 -0.87 2.45
C SER A 35 13.04 0.41 1.70
N ILE A 36 12.09 1.06 1.00
CA ILE A 36 12.36 2.27 0.20
C ILE A 36 12.86 3.43 1.08
N LEU A 37 12.14 3.76 2.16
CA LEU A 37 12.54 4.90 3.02
C LEU A 37 13.84 4.65 3.79
N PRO A 38 14.09 3.46 4.37
CA PRO A 38 15.41 3.12 4.90
C PRO A 38 16.52 3.26 3.84
N ALA A 39 16.34 2.73 2.62
CA ALA A 39 17.32 2.87 1.55
C ALA A 39 17.59 4.34 1.18
N LEU A 40 16.54 5.15 1.07
CA LEU A 40 16.65 6.59 0.79
C LEU A 40 17.34 7.37 1.91
N SER A 41 17.10 6.99 3.17
CA SER A 41 17.79 7.57 4.32
C SER A 41 19.30 7.34 4.24
N ALA A 42 19.72 6.15 3.78
CA ALA A 42 21.12 5.87 3.50
C ALA A 42 21.64 6.67 2.29
N SER A 43 20.86 6.83 1.22
CA SER A 43 21.24 7.66 0.06
C SER A 43 21.57 9.10 0.44
N ILE A 44 20.81 9.69 1.37
CA ILE A 44 21.03 11.07 1.82
C ILE A 44 22.09 11.21 2.92
N GLY A 45 22.75 10.11 3.30
CA GLY A 45 23.82 10.11 4.31
C GLY A 45 23.35 10.06 5.76
N SER A 46 22.11 9.64 6.01
CA SER A 46 21.53 9.52 7.36
C SER A 46 20.79 8.20 7.50
N PRO A 47 21.49 7.05 7.47
CA PRO A 47 20.86 5.73 7.46
C PRO A 47 20.03 5.50 8.74
N ILE A 48 18.75 5.20 8.55
CA ILE A 48 17.80 4.88 9.61
C ILE A 48 17.50 3.38 9.61
N CYS A 49 17.90 2.69 10.67
CA CYS A 49 17.51 1.30 10.90
C CYS A 49 16.09 1.22 11.44
N THR A 50 15.37 0.14 11.11
CA THR A 50 14.03 -0.13 11.65
C THR A 50 14.00 -1.44 12.41
N GLN A 51 12.82 -1.84 12.90
CA GLN A 51 12.64 -3.16 13.50
C GLN A 51 12.97 -4.28 12.51
N ILE A 52 12.65 -4.08 11.22
CA ILE A 52 12.84 -5.07 10.15
C ILE A 52 14.17 -4.86 9.42
N HIS A 53 14.48 -3.60 9.08
CA HIS A 53 15.60 -3.27 8.19
C HIS A 53 16.80 -2.76 8.99
N LYS A 54 17.72 -3.67 9.33
CA LYS A 54 18.90 -3.36 10.16
C LYS A 54 20.10 -2.79 9.39
N ASN A 55 20.12 -2.90 8.07
CA ASN A 55 21.23 -2.40 7.23
C ASN A 55 20.72 -1.56 6.05
N PRO A 56 20.45 -0.26 6.27
CA PRO A 56 19.95 0.64 5.22
C PRO A 56 20.89 0.82 4.02
N ASP A 57 22.22 0.76 4.22
CA ASP A 57 23.18 0.87 3.11
C ASP A 57 23.13 -0.35 2.18
N SER A 58 22.93 -1.56 2.71
CA SER A 58 22.69 -2.74 1.86
C SER A 58 21.39 -2.64 1.06
N LEU A 59 20.33 -2.05 1.62
CA LEU A 59 19.09 -1.78 0.89
C LEU A 59 19.31 -0.77 -0.23
N ARG A 60 20.02 0.32 0.06
CA ARG A 60 20.43 1.32 -0.94
C ARG A 60 21.15 0.67 -2.12
N ASP A 61 22.12 -0.19 -1.85
CA ASP A 61 22.88 -0.90 -2.88
C ASP A 61 22.01 -1.87 -3.68
N LEU A 62 21.10 -2.59 -3.02
CA LEU A 62 20.14 -3.50 -3.66
C LEU A 62 19.19 -2.77 -4.62
N PHE A 63 18.75 -1.55 -4.26
CA PHE A 63 17.96 -0.70 -5.13
C PHE A 63 18.79 0.01 -6.21
N GLY A 64 20.12 0.05 -6.07
CA GLY A 64 20.99 0.84 -6.93
C GLY A 64 20.82 2.35 -6.71
N PHE A 65 20.39 2.78 -5.53
CA PHE A 65 20.26 4.21 -5.22
C PHE A 65 21.65 4.85 -5.00
N PRO A 66 21.98 5.96 -5.67
CA PRO A 66 23.25 6.64 -5.44
C PRO A 66 23.24 7.43 -4.12
N LYS A 67 24.43 7.75 -3.61
CA LYS A 67 24.57 8.78 -2.57
C LYS A 67 24.26 10.15 -3.16
N VAL A 68 23.38 10.90 -2.49
CA VAL A 68 22.89 12.22 -2.93
C VAL A 68 22.74 13.15 -1.73
N LYS A 69 22.59 14.46 -1.97
CA LYS A 69 22.24 15.42 -0.90
C LYS A 69 20.73 15.50 -0.65
N SER A 70 19.94 15.32 -1.71
CA SER A 70 18.48 15.44 -1.67
C SER A 70 17.85 14.26 -2.39
N ALA A 71 16.76 13.73 -1.82
CA ALA A 71 15.92 12.74 -2.44
C ALA A 71 14.44 13.15 -2.41
N VAL A 72 13.72 12.82 -3.47
CA VAL A 72 12.26 12.89 -3.56
C VAL A 72 11.72 11.50 -3.80
N VAL A 73 10.84 11.03 -2.93
CA VAL A 73 10.03 9.85 -3.18
C VAL A 73 8.60 10.28 -3.49
N VAL A 74 8.13 9.89 -4.68
CA VAL A 74 6.77 10.14 -5.13
C VAL A 74 5.99 8.83 -5.02
N LEU A 75 4.97 8.81 -4.17
CA LEU A 75 4.03 7.70 -4.09
C LEU A 75 2.78 8.08 -4.87
N VAL A 76 2.53 7.36 -5.95
CA VAL A 76 1.33 7.46 -6.78
C VAL A 76 0.38 6.35 -6.36
N ASP A 77 -0.65 6.72 -5.60
CA ASP A 77 -1.63 5.80 -5.02
C ASP A 77 -2.32 4.96 -6.10
N GLY A 78 -2.30 3.63 -5.95
CA GLY A 78 -2.92 2.68 -6.87
C GLY A 78 -2.21 2.49 -8.22
N LEU A 79 -1.01 3.06 -8.43
CA LEU A 79 -0.23 2.87 -9.67
C LEU A 79 0.58 1.57 -9.64
N GLY A 80 -0.10 0.43 -9.83
CA GLY A 80 0.57 -0.87 -9.92
C GLY A 80 1.58 -0.95 -11.06
N TYR A 81 2.63 -1.75 -10.89
CA TYR A 81 3.69 -1.90 -11.90
C TYR A 81 3.13 -2.39 -13.23
N TRP A 82 2.22 -3.36 -13.17
CA TRP A 82 1.59 -3.92 -14.35
C TRP A 82 0.56 -2.97 -14.97
N ASN A 83 -0.18 -2.19 -14.18
CA ASN A 83 -1.08 -1.15 -14.71
C ASN A 83 -0.27 -0.14 -15.54
N LEU A 84 0.88 0.31 -15.00
CA LEU A 84 1.85 1.16 -15.69
C LEU A 84 2.41 0.48 -16.94
N ALA A 85 2.88 -0.77 -16.85
CA ALA A 85 3.51 -1.47 -17.97
C ALA A 85 2.55 -1.65 -19.16
N ILE A 86 1.29 -1.99 -18.89
CA ILE A 86 0.22 -2.15 -19.88
C ILE A 86 -0.11 -0.80 -20.54
N ARG A 87 -0.20 0.29 -19.75
CA ARG A 87 -0.62 1.61 -20.24
C ARG A 87 0.55 2.53 -20.60
N LYS A 88 1.80 2.05 -20.59
CA LYS A 88 3.03 2.87 -20.81
C LYS A 88 3.04 3.72 -22.08
N GLY A 89 2.22 3.37 -23.09
CA GLY A 89 2.04 4.16 -24.31
C GLY A 89 1.57 5.59 -24.05
N HIS A 90 0.83 5.81 -22.96
CA HIS A 90 0.27 7.09 -22.54
C HIS A 90 1.18 7.91 -21.62
N ALA A 91 2.31 7.35 -21.18
CA ALA A 91 3.18 7.98 -20.18
C ALA A 91 4.60 8.13 -20.72
N PRO A 92 4.88 9.13 -21.58
CA PRO A 92 6.17 9.27 -22.25
C PRO A 92 7.35 9.44 -21.27
N TYR A 93 7.18 10.12 -20.13
CA TYR A 93 8.25 10.24 -19.13
C TYR A 93 8.50 8.92 -18.42
N LEU A 94 7.47 8.26 -17.87
CA LEU A 94 7.61 6.97 -17.19
C LEU A 94 8.12 5.88 -18.14
N ARG A 95 7.65 5.88 -19.39
CA ARG A 95 8.17 4.98 -20.44
C ARG A 95 9.66 5.16 -20.67
N THR A 96 10.17 6.40 -20.60
CA THR A 96 11.60 6.67 -20.71
C THR A 96 12.36 6.05 -19.53
N LEU A 97 11.82 6.12 -18.32
CA LEU A 97 12.42 5.47 -17.14
C LEU A 97 12.41 3.95 -17.25
N LEU A 98 11.34 3.37 -17.80
CA LEU A 98 11.22 1.93 -18.05
C LEU A 98 12.17 1.41 -19.13
N ASN A 99 12.83 2.27 -19.91
CA ASN A 99 13.87 1.84 -20.85
C ASN A 99 15.19 1.47 -20.13
N ASN A 100 15.36 1.91 -18.88
CA ASN A 100 16.46 1.47 -18.03
C ASN A 100 16.10 0.11 -17.41
N THR A 101 16.94 -0.90 -17.62
CA THR A 101 16.73 -2.27 -17.11
C THR A 101 16.63 -2.34 -15.59
N ALA A 102 17.26 -1.42 -14.85
CA ALA A 102 17.12 -1.33 -13.40
C ALA A 102 15.67 -1.04 -12.95
N ASN A 103 14.89 -0.38 -13.81
CA ASN A 103 13.49 -0.04 -13.59
C ASN A 103 12.51 -1.06 -14.21
N GLN A 104 13.01 -2.08 -14.93
CA GLN A 104 12.19 -3.12 -15.57
C GLN A 104 11.85 -4.29 -14.64
N ARG A 105 11.76 -4.02 -13.33
CA ARG A 105 11.37 -5.02 -12.33
C ARG A 105 10.42 -4.41 -11.30
N PRO A 106 9.30 -5.08 -10.97
CA PRO A 106 8.48 -4.67 -9.84
C PRO A 106 9.21 -4.91 -8.51
N ILE A 107 8.75 -4.21 -7.49
CA ILE A 107 8.95 -4.59 -6.09
C ILE A 107 7.60 -4.93 -5.48
N THR A 108 7.58 -5.52 -4.29
CA THR A 108 6.34 -6.02 -3.69
C THR A 108 5.83 -5.09 -2.56
N THR A 109 4.52 -4.94 -2.44
CA THR A 109 3.88 -4.27 -1.28
C THR A 109 3.48 -5.26 -0.18
N CYS A 110 2.91 -4.76 0.91
CA CYS A 110 2.45 -5.59 2.03
C CYS A 110 1.10 -6.27 1.78
N VAL A 111 0.70 -7.15 2.70
CA VAL A 111 -0.65 -7.73 2.74
C VAL A 111 -1.41 -7.23 3.98
N PRO A 112 -2.68 -6.79 3.83
CA PRO A 112 -3.37 -6.55 2.56
C PRO A 112 -2.72 -5.43 1.75
N SER A 113 -2.87 -5.49 0.43
CA SER A 113 -2.35 -4.48 -0.51
C SER A 113 -3.30 -3.27 -0.54
N THR A 114 -3.42 -2.60 0.59
CA THR A 114 -4.39 -1.52 0.81
C THR A 114 -3.72 -0.29 1.40
N THR A 115 -4.18 0.90 1.03
CA THR A 115 -3.55 2.17 1.38
C THR A 115 -3.22 2.27 2.86
N VAL A 116 -4.14 1.88 3.77
CA VAL A 116 -3.92 1.96 5.22
C VAL A 116 -2.71 1.15 5.67
N ALA A 117 -2.63 -0.12 5.26
CA ALA A 117 -1.56 -1.03 5.67
C ALA A 117 -0.24 -0.64 4.98
N ALA A 118 -0.31 -0.32 3.69
CA ALA A 118 0.84 0.03 2.86
C ALA A 118 1.48 1.35 3.29
N MET A 119 0.69 2.38 3.60
CA MET A 119 1.21 3.69 4.02
C MET A 119 1.88 3.62 5.39
N ALA A 120 1.28 2.90 6.35
CA ALA A 120 1.91 2.67 7.65
C ALA A 120 3.21 1.86 7.53
N THR A 121 3.20 0.84 6.67
CA THR A 121 4.36 0.01 6.34
C THR A 121 5.49 0.83 5.70
N PHE A 122 5.16 1.67 4.72
CA PHE A 122 6.08 2.56 4.02
C PHE A 122 6.69 3.58 4.98
N GLY A 123 5.85 4.34 5.70
CA GLY A 123 6.27 5.45 6.55
C GLY A 123 7.13 5.04 7.75
N THR A 124 6.97 3.81 8.23
CA THR A 124 7.74 3.25 9.36
C THR A 124 8.90 2.37 8.91
N GLY A 125 8.90 1.93 7.65
CA GLY A 125 9.81 0.91 7.15
C GLY A 125 9.69 -0.42 7.92
N THR A 126 8.47 -0.81 8.30
CA THR A 126 8.18 -2.06 9.03
C THR A 126 7.18 -2.94 8.28
N CYS A 127 6.16 -3.49 8.95
CA CYS A 127 5.15 -4.39 8.38
C CYS A 127 3.80 -4.20 9.09
N PRO A 128 2.68 -4.64 8.48
CA PRO A 128 1.34 -4.47 9.06
C PRO A 128 1.18 -5.06 10.48
N GLY A 129 1.85 -6.18 10.77
CA GLY A 129 1.81 -6.82 12.09
C GLY A 129 2.55 -6.04 13.19
N LEU A 130 3.47 -5.15 12.83
CA LEU A 130 4.13 -4.25 13.78
C LEU A 130 3.42 -2.89 13.91
N THR A 131 2.79 -2.42 12.82
CA THR A 131 2.05 -1.15 12.83
C THR A 131 0.64 -1.29 13.41
N ALA A 132 0.11 -2.53 13.49
CA ALA A 132 -1.27 -2.83 13.86
C ALA A 132 -2.33 -2.15 12.97
N MET A 133 -1.93 -1.75 11.76
CA MET A 133 -2.79 -1.20 10.71
C MET A 133 -2.91 -2.28 9.62
N THR A 134 -3.92 -3.15 9.76
CA THR A 134 -3.99 -4.44 9.04
C THR A 134 -5.14 -4.53 8.04
N GLY A 135 -5.85 -3.43 7.78
CA GLY A 135 -6.90 -3.35 6.76
C GLY A 135 -7.57 -1.98 6.71
N TYR A 136 -8.40 -1.75 5.69
CA TYR A 136 -9.20 -0.52 5.58
C TYR A 136 -10.16 -0.34 6.77
N THR A 137 -10.86 -1.43 7.13
CA THR A 137 -11.57 -1.55 8.41
C THR A 137 -10.98 -2.66 9.26
N GLN A 138 -11.00 -2.50 10.58
CA GLN A 138 -10.56 -3.53 11.53
C GLN A 138 -11.22 -3.35 12.88
N LYS A 139 -11.11 -4.34 13.78
CA LYS A 139 -11.67 -4.21 15.13
C LYS A 139 -10.91 -3.15 15.94
N ASN A 140 -11.66 -2.29 16.63
CA ASN A 140 -11.12 -1.43 17.67
C ASN A 140 -10.77 -2.29 18.89
N PRO A 141 -9.49 -2.31 19.34
CA PRO A 141 -9.08 -3.16 20.44
C PRO A 141 -9.63 -2.72 21.81
N LYS A 142 -10.08 -1.46 21.94
CA LYS A 142 -10.65 -0.92 23.19
C LYS A 142 -12.17 -1.15 23.28
N THR A 143 -12.90 -1.00 22.16
CA THR A 143 -14.38 -1.04 22.17
C THR A 143 -14.96 -2.33 21.60
N GLY A 144 -14.17 -3.10 20.84
CA GLY A 144 -14.64 -4.30 20.14
C GLY A 144 -15.49 -4.02 18.89
N ALA A 145 -15.83 -2.76 18.59
CA ALA A 145 -16.54 -2.36 17.37
C ALA A 145 -15.60 -2.30 16.16
N LEU A 146 -16.15 -2.13 14.94
CA LEU A 146 -15.34 -1.87 13.75
C LEU A 146 -14.88 -0.41 13.72
N SER A 147 -13.63 -0.22 13.32
CA SER A 147 -13.00 1.06 13.01
C SER A 147 -12.74 1.16 11.51
N GLN A 148 -12.81 2.37 10.96
CA GLN A 148 -12.35 2.68 9.60
C GLN A 148 -11.09 3.55 9.68
N LEU A 149 -9.99 3.12 9.06
CA LEU A 149 -8.66 3.68 9.32
C LEU A 149 -8.18 4.75 8.34
N ILE A 150 -8.97 5.11 7.32
CA ILE A 150 -8.65 6.28 6.46
C ILE A 150 -9.01 7.58 7.18
N GLN A 151 -10.18 7.60 7.82
CA GLN A 151 -10.72 8.73 8.57
C GLN A 151 -10.57 8.54 10.09
N PHE A 152 -10.11 7.36 10.53
CA PHE A 152 -10.03 6.96 11.94
C PHE A 152 -11.39 7.04 12.65
N ARG A 153 -12.47 6.74 11.93
CA ARG A 153 -13.80 6.64 12.52
C ARG A 153 -13.84 5.44 13.45
N ASP A 154 -14.29 5.66 14.68
CA ASP A 154 -14.35 4.65 15.74
C ASP A 154 -13.01 3.94 15.98
N ALA A 155 -11.88 4.56 15.62
CA ALA A 155 -10.54 4.04 15.82
C ALA A 155 -9.90 4.62 17.10
N PRO A 156 -8.91 3.94 17.71
CA PRO A 156 -8.06 4.56 18.72
C PRO A 156 -7.34 5.80 18.17
N ASN A 157 -6.75 6.60 19.07
CA ASN A 157 -5.85 7.67 18.64
C ASN A 157 -4.75 7.10 17.71
N PRO A 158 -4.38 7.79 16.61
CA PRO A 158 -3.33 7.34 15.69
C PRO A 158 -2.04 6.86 16.37
N LEU A 159 -1.56 7.57 17.39
CA LEU A 159 -0.34 7.25 18.12
C LEU A 159 -0.53 6.06 19.08
N ASP A 160 -1.75 5.80 19.54
CA ASP A 160 -2.06 4.62 20.35
C ASP A 160 -2.09 3.35 19.50
N LEU A 161 -2.53 3.47 18.25
CA LEU A 161 -2.69 2.36 17.31
C LEU A 161 -1.35 2.02 16.63
N GLN A 162 -0.74 3.00 15.98
CA GLN A 162 0.53 2.85 15.28
C GLN A 162 1.66 3.35 16.19
N ARG A 163 2.43 2.41 16.75
CA ARG A 163 3.46 2.70 17.77
C ARG A 163 4.91 2.61 17.28
N GLN A 164 5.13 2.13 16.06
CA GLN A 164 6.50 2.09 15.50
C GLN A 164 6.94 3.51 15.15
N PRO A 165 8.20 3.89 15.44
CA PRO A 165 8.75 5.17 14.98
C PRO A 165 8.62 5.29 13.46
N THR A 166 8.24 6.48 12.98
CA THR A 166 8.32 6.74 11.54
C THR A 166 9.77 7.03 11.13
N ILE A 167 10.09 6.81 9.87
CA ILE A 167 11.40 7.23 9.32
C ILE A 167 11.56 8.75 9.42
N PHE A 168 10.46 9.49 9.34
CA PHE A 168 10.46 10.95 9.41
C PHE A 168 10.72 11.47 10.82
N GLU A 169 10.17 10.86 11.87
CA GLU A 169 10.53 11.14 13.27
C GLU A 169 12.03 10.92 13.48
N SER A 170 12.52 9.78 12.98
CA SER A 170 13.92 9.38 13.12
C SER A 170 14.86 10.39 12.43
N LEU A 171 14.57 10.78 11.19
CA LEU A 171 15.35 11.79 10.46
C LEU A 171 15.30 13.16 11.16
N SER A 172 14.11 13.61 11.57
CA SER A 172 13.94 14.91 12.24
C SER A 172 14.67 14.95 13.59
N SER A 173 14.71 13.84 14.32
CA SER A 173 15.47 13.74 15.59
C SER A 173 16.99 13.92 15.39
N LEU A 174 17.50 13.62 14.19
CA LEU A 174 18.90 13.84 13.79
C LEU A 174 19.13 15.22 13.17
N GLY A 175 18.13 16.09 13.15
CA GLY A 175 18.19 17.40 12.49
C GLY A 175 18.19 17.32 10.95
N VAL A 176 17.84 16.17 10.37
CA VAL A 176 17.77 15.98 8.93
C VAL A 176 16.40 16.45 8.44
N ARG A 177 16.38 17.30 7.41
CA ARG A 177 15.13 17.77 6.80
C ARG A 177 14.33 16.60 6.24
N ALA A 178 13.08 16.49 6.68
CA ALA A 178 12.10 15.55 6.14
C ALA A 178 10.78 16.29 5.88
N ASN A 179 10.38 16.40 4.61
CA ASN A 179 9.16 17.09 4.20
C ASN A 179 8.11 16.12 3.68
N HIS A 180 6.83 16.38 3.97
CA HIS A 180 5.69 15.70 3.35
C HIS A 180 4.87 16.73 2.57
N VAL A 181 4.79 16.55 1.24
CA VAL A 181 4.07 17.42 0.32
C VAL A 181 2.79 16.75 -0.13
N SER A 182 1.64 17.34 0.19
CA SER A 182 0.34 16.77 -0.14
C SER A 182 -0.79 17.82 -0.15
N LEU A 183 -2.03 17.38 -0.31
CA LEU A 183 -3.23 18.24 -0.22
C LEU A 183 -3.43 18.74 1.22
N SER A 184 -3.83 20.00 1.39
CA SER A 184 -4.03 20.61 2.73
C SER A 184 -4.96 19.82 3.64
N LYS A 185 -5.99 19.17 3.10
CA LYS A 185 -6.92 18.32 3.87
C LYS A 185 -6.27 17.11 4.56
N PHE A 186 -5.03 16.77 4.20
CA PHE A 186 -4.30 15.65 4.78
C PHE A 186 -3.29 16.05 5.87
N GLU A 187 -3.06 17.35 6.07
CA GLU A 187 -2.07 17.88 7.01
C GLU A 187 -2.26 17.30 8.42
N ASP A 188 -3.47 17.48 8.96
CA ASP A 188 -3.83 16.98 10.28
C ASP A 188 -4.55 15.63 10.24
N SER A 189 -4.56 14.95 9.08
CA SER A 189 -5.33 13.71 8.96
C SER A 189 -4.74 12.60 9.85
N PRO A 190 -5.59 11.81 10.52
CA PRO A 190 -5.15 10.74 11.41
C PRO A 190 -4.19 9.72 10.76
N LEU A 191 -4.40 9.37 9.49
CA LEU A 191 -3.49 8.49 8.74
C LEU A 191 -2.12 9.14 8.51
N THR A 192 -2.07 10.45 8.23
CA THR A 192 -0.80 11.18 8.17
C THR A 192 -0.07 11.15 9.50
N GLN A 193 -0.78 11.31 10.62
CA GLN A 193 -0.18 11.24 11.95
C GLN A 193 0.35 9.83 12.28
N ALA A 194 -0.39 8.78 11.90
CA ALA A 194 0.04 7.40 12.12
C ALA A 194 1.27 7.02 11.28
N ALA A 195 1.31 7.40 10.00
CA ALA A 195 2.33 6.91 9.08
C ALA A 195 3.51 7.89 8.85
N PHE A 196 3.30 9.20 8.99
CA PHE A 196 4.24 10.22 8.52
C PHE A 196 4.54 11.34 9.52
N ARG A 197 4.14 11.18 10.80
CA ARG A 197 4.50 12.14 11.85
C ARG A 197 6.02 12.35 11.90
N GLY A 198 6.45 13.52 12.37
CA GLY A 198 7.86 13.95 12.33
C GLY A 198 8.27 14.65 11.03
N ALA A 199 7.52 14.49 9.93
CA ALA A 199 7.73 15.26 8.71
C ALA A 199 7.17 16.68 8.84
N LYS A 200 7.84 17.67 8.26
CA LYS A 200 7.24 19.00 8.03
C LYS A 200 6.25 18.91 6.88
N PHE A 201 4.97 19.13 7.16
CA PHE A 201 3.94 19.18 6.12
C PHE A 201 4.07 20.45 5.28
N ILE A 202 3.95 20.32 3.96
CA ILE A 202 3.94 21.42 3.01
C ILE A 202 2.74 21.23 2.10
N SER A 203 1.71 22.03 2.33
CA SER A 203 0.46 21.89 1.62
C SER A 203 0.50 22.53 0.22
N GLY A 204 -0.33 22.02 -0.68
CA GLY A 204 -0.55 22.60 -2.01
C GLY A 204 -1.96 22.30 -2.52
N THR A 205 -2.74 23.35 -2.77
CA THR A 205 -4.15 23.24 -3.19
C THR A 205 -4.28 22.68 -4.61
N THR A 206 -3.41 23.09 -5.53
CA THR A 206 -3.38 22.60 -6.90
C THR A 206 -2.31 21.54 -7.11
N ALA A 207 -2.48 20.68 -8.11
CA ALA A 207 -1.48 19.67 -8.47
C ALA A 207 -0.12 20.32 -8.78
N ARG A 208 -0.12 21.38 -9.59
CA ARG A 208 1.09 22.14 -9.92
C ARG A 208 1.77 22.72 -8.67
N ALA A 209 1.01 23.26 -7.72
CA ALA A 209 1.59 23.79 -6.48
C ALA A 209 2.31 22.71 -5.68
N ARG A 210 1.71 21.50 -5.55
CA ARG A 210 2.36 20.37 -4.88
C ARG A 210 3.65 19.95 -5.58
N ILE A 211 3.64 19.84 -6.91
CA ILE A 211 4.85 19.52 -7.69
C ILE A 211 5.96 20.55 -7.47
N MET A 212 5.62 21.84 -7.55
CA MET A 212 6.61 22.91 -7.36
C MET A 212 7.11 22.98 -5.91
N ASN A 213 6.27 22.71 -4.92
CA ASN A 213 6.67 22.65 -3.51
C ASN A 213 7.62 21.48 -3.24
N ALA A 214 7.36 20.31 -3.83
CA ALA A 214 8.26 19.16 -3.77
C ALA A 214 9.60 19.48 -4.43
N ALA A 215 9.58 20.03 -5.65
CA ALA A 215 10.78 20.45 -6.37
C ALA A 215 11.59 21.49 -5.57
N ASN A 216 10.96 22.54 -5.05
CA ASN A 216 11.61 23.57 -4.25
C ASN A 216 12.23 23.01 -2.96
N SER A 217 11.60 22.02 -2.33
CA SER A 217 12.14 21.37 -1.12
C SER A 217 13.51 20.74 -1.35
N THR A 218 13.82 20.33 -2.59
CA THR A 218 15.09 19.67 -2.94
C THR A 218 16.31 20.59 -2.93
N LYS A 219 16.08 21.92 -2.94
CA LYS A 219 17.15 22.94 -2.84
C LYS A 219 17.86 22.92 -1.49
N THR A 220 17.23 22.34 -0.48
CA THR A 220 17.84 22.04 0.83
C THR A 220 18.06 20.53 0.95
N PRO A 221 19.24 20.05 1.38
CA PRO A 221 19.51 18.63 1.59
C PRO A 221 18.45 17.93 2.45
N GLY A 222 18.20 16.65 2.22
CA GLY A 222 17.24 15.83 2.98
C GLY A 222 16.24 15.05 2.13
N LEU A 223 15.16 14.59 2.77
CA LEU A 223 14.11 13.76 2.16
C LEU A 223 12.82 14.54 1.92
N THR A 224 12.22 14.37 0.76
CA THR A 224 10.88 14.88 0.45
C THR A 224 9.99 13.72 0.03
N TYR A 225 8.87 13.55 0.71
CA TYR A 225 7.79 12.66 0.32
C TYR A 225 6.69 13.45 -0.39
N LEU A 226 6.31 13.03 -1.60
CA LEU A 226 5.21 13.61 -2.37
C LEU A 226 4.15 12.52 -2.61
N TYR A 227 2.90 12.81 -2.22
CA TYR A 227 1.77 11.90 -2.40
C TYR A 227 0.82 12.39 -3.50
N LEU A 228 0.51 11.51 -4.46
CA LEU A 228 -0.43 11.75 -5.55
C LEU A 228 -1.53 10.69 -5.52
N ARG A 229 -2.79 11.11 -5.30
CA ARG A 229 -3.93 10.22 -5.00
C ARG A 229 -4.86 9.90 -6.16
N ASP A 230 -4.62 10.51 -7.32
CA ASP A 230 -5.66 10.66 -8.33
C ASP A 230 -5.88 9.38 -9.15
N ILE A 231 -4.84 8.55 -9.30
CA ILE A 231 -4.89 7.25 -10.00
C ILE A 231 -5.85 6.28 -9.31
N ASP A 232 -5.63 6.01 -8.03
CA ASP A 232 -6.51 5.17 -7.21
C ASP A 232 -7.95 5.68 -7.22
N LYS A 233 -8.14 6.96 -6.88
CA LYS A 233 -9.47 7.59 -6.82
C LYS A 233 -10.25 7.40 -8.11
N ILE A 234 -9.60 7.57 -9.26
CA ILE A 234 -10.26 7.50 -10.56
C ILE A 234 -10.46 6.04 -10.98
N GLY A 235 -9.51 5.16 -10.66
CA GLY A 235 -9.66 3.71 -10.83
C GLY A 235 -10.89 3.18 -10.11
N HIS A 236 -11.08 3.53 -8.83
CA HIS A 236 -12.27 3.12 -8.08
C HIS A 236 -13.59 3.70 -8.61
N ASN A 237 -13.60 4.89 -9.23
CA ASN A 237 -14.85 5.49 -9.71
C ASN A 237 -15.22 5.08 -11.14
N TYR A 238 -14.24 4.78 -11.99
CA TYR A 238 -14.45 4.59 -13.43
C TYR A 238 -13.83 3.32 -14.01
N GLY A 239 -12.96 2.65 -13.26
CA GLY A 239 -12.21 1.48 -13.70
C GLY A 239 -10.82 1.85 -14.22
N TRP A 240 -9.81 1.03 -13.92
CA TRP A 240 -8.42 1.32 -14.32
C TRP A 240 -8.18 1.21 -15.84
N GLU A 241 -9.08 0.53 -16.56
CA GLU A 241 -9.04 0.43 -18.02
C GLU A 241 -9.77 1.57 -18.75
N SER A 242 -10.45 2.46 -18.01
CA SER A 242 -11.25 3.55 -18.57
C SER A 242 -10.42 4.67 -19.20
N GLU A 243 -11.02 5.40 -20.14
CA GLU A 243 -10.46 6.65 -20.68
C GLU A 243 -10.24 7.70 -19.59
N ASN A 244 -11.10 7.74 -18.58
CA ASN A 244 -10.96 8.60 -17.41
C ASN A 244 -9.64 8.31 -16.65
N TRP A 245 -9.32 7.03 -16.45
CA TRP A 245 -8.07 6.62 -15.82
C TRP A 245 -6.87 6.98 -16.69
N VAL A 246 -6.93 6.71 -18.00
CA VAL A 246 -5.87 7.07 -18.96
C VAL A 246 -5.59 8.57 -18.95
N SER A 247 -6.62 9.42 -18.96
CA SER A 247 -6.47 10.88 -18.91
C SER A 247 -5.74 11.35 -17.65
N ILE A 248 -6.04 10.74 -16.50
CA ILE A 248 -5.39 11.08 -15.23
C ILE A 248 -3.97 10.53 -15.19
N PHE A 249 -3.72 9.38 -15.80
CA PHE A 249 -2.39 8.82 -15.95
C PHE A 249 -1.47 9.70 -16.80
N GLU A 250 -1.96 10.25 -17.91
CA GLU A 250 -1.24 11.25 -18.72
C GLU A 250 -0.92 12.52 -17.91
N GLN A 251 -1.86 12.97 -17.07
CA GLN A 251 -1.63 14.12 -16.19
C GLN A 251 -0.58 13.84 -15.12
N ILE A 252 -0.57 12.65 -14.52
CA ILE A 252 0.46 12.24 -13.55
C ILE A 252 1.83 12.16 -14.22
N ASP A 253 1.94 11.57 -15.41
CA ASP A 253 3.21 11.53 -16.16
C ASP A 253 3.76 12.95 -16.41
N SER A 254 2.90 13.86 -16.85
CA SER A 254 3.25 15.28 -17.05
C SER A 254 3.69 15.97 -15.75
N GLN A 255 3.02 15.69 -14.63
CA GLN A 255 3.38 16.21 -13.32
C GLN A 255 4.74 15.69 -12.83
N LEU A 256 5.03 14.40 -13.05
CA LEU A 256 6.31 13.77 -12.70
C LEU A 256 7.45 14.32 -13.57
N ASN A 257 7.21 14.52 -14.87
CA ASN A 257 8.16 15.19 -15.75
C ASN A 257 8.42 16.65 -15.33
N LEU A 258 7.37 17.37 -14.91
CA LEU A 258 7.50 18.72 -14.38
C LEU A 258 8.33 18.74 -13.08
N LEU A 259 8.10 17.78 -12.17
CA LEU A 259 8.90 17.62 -10.95
C LEU A 259 10.38 17.45 -11.32
N ARG A 260 10.68 16.48 -12.20
CA ARG A 260 12.04 16.19 -12.65
C ARG A 260 12.76 17.42 -13.17
N LYS A 261 12.10 18.24 -14.01
CA LYS A 261 12.70 19.44 -14.62
C LYS A 261 12.99 20.56 -13.62
N ASN A 262 12.33 20.57 -12.46
CA ASN A 262 12.41 21.66 -11.49
C ASN A 262 13.13 21.29 -10.19
N CYS A 263 13.40 20.00 -9.96
CA CYS A 263 14.26 19.55 -8.86
C CYS A 263 15.67 20.12 -8.99
N GLN A 264 16.35 20.30 -7.85
CA GLN A 264 17.77 20.61 -7.81
C GLN A 264 18.56 19.53 -8.55
N LYS A 265 19.49 19.92 -9.42
CA LYS A 265 20.35 18.99 -10.15
C LYS A 265 21.08 18.04 -9.18
N GLY A 266 21.09 16.75 -9.50
CA GLY A 266 21.64 15.67 -8.67
C GLY A 266 20.67 15.14 -7.60
N THR A 267 19.40 15.56 -7.61
CA THR A 267 18.37 14.98 -6.72
C THR A 267 17.99 13.58 -7.19
N LEU A 268 17.98 12.62 -6.26
CA LEU A 268 17.41 11.30 -6.49
C LEU A 268 15.89 11.38 -6.51
N ILE A 269 15.25 10.91 -7.57
CA ILE A 269 13.80 10.78 -7.67
C ILE A 269 13.45 9.29 -7.71
N VAL A 270 12.61 8.86 -6.76
CA VAL A 270 12.07 7.50 -6.71
C VAL A 270 10.56 7.57 -6.87
N ILE A 271 10.01 6.90 -7.88
CA ILE A 271 8.56 6.84 -8.14
C ILE A 271 8.07 5.44 -7.79
N THR A 272 7.08 5.36 -6.90
CA THR A 272 6.52 4.11 -6.41
C THR A 272 5.01 4.22 -6.19
N ALA A 273 4.39 3.16 -5.70
CA ALA A 273 2.98 3.08 -5.34
C ALA A 273 2.83 2.30 -4.03
N ASP A 274 1.69 2.42 -3.39
CA ASP A 274 1.29 1.60 -2.25
C ASP A 274 0.70 0.25 -2.67
N HIS A 275 -0.03 0.22 -3.79
CA HIS A 275 -0.55 -0.99 -4.42
C HIS A 275 -0.85 -0.76 -5.91
N GLY A 276 -1.22 -1.84 -6.60
CA GLY A 276 -1.88 -1.80 -7.89
C GLY A 276 -3.39 -1.93 -7.79
N MET A 277 -4.03 -2.26 -8.91
CA MET A 277 -5.48 -2.31 -9.02
C MET A 277 -5.91 -3.35 -10.04
N ILE A 278 -6.99 -4.07 -9.76
CA ILE A 278 -7.65 -4.99 -10.68
C ILE A 278 -9.02 -4.47 -11.10
N GLU A 279 -9.54 -4.97 -12.22
CA GLU A 279 -10.95 -4.82 -12.56
C GLU A 279 -11.80 -5.81 -11.74
N SER A 280 -12.89 -5.32 -11.17
CA SER A 280 -13.85 -6.17 -10.48
C SER A 280 -14.81 -6.81 -11.49
N ASN A 281 -15.21 -8.05 -11.25
CA ASN A 281 -16.21 -8.72 -12.08
C ASN A 281 -17.56 -8.76 -11.33
N PRO A 282 -18.61 -8.06 -11.80
CA PRO A 282 -19.93 -8.07 -11.17
C PRO A 282 -20.56 -9.46 -11.01
N ASP A 283 -20.28 -10.38 -11.94
CA ASP A 283 -20.80 -11.76 -11.91
C ASP A 283 -20.09 -12.63 -10.86
N LEU A 284 -18.89 -12.22 -10.45
CA LEU A 284 -18.10 -12.87 -9.40
C LEU A 284 -18.24 -12.17 -8.04
N LYS A 285 -19.14 -11.19 -7.92
CA LYS A 285 -19.42 -10.49 -6.67
C LYS A 285 -20.22 -11.38 -5.72
N ILE A 286 -19.71 -11.58 -4.52
CA ILE A 286 -20.31 -12.39 -3.47
C ILE A 286 -20.84 -11.46 -2.38
N ASP A 287 -22.15 -11.33 -2.31
CA ASP A 287 -22.83 -10.61 -1.23
C ASP A 287 -23.14 -11.57 -0.08
N ILE A 288 -22.37 -11.47 1.00
CA ILE A 288 -22.42 -12.42 2.12
C ILE A 288 -23.73 -12.30 2.90
N ALA A 289 -24.43 -11.16 2.80
CA ALA A 289 -25.74 -10.99 3.40
C ALA A 289 -26.80 -11.96 2.85
N LYS A 290 -26.58 -12.48 1.63
CA LYS A 290 -27.51 -13.36 0.92
C LYS A 290 -27.29 -14.85 1.20
N ASP A 291 -26.24 -15.21 1.95
CA ASP A 291 -25.93 -16.58 2.30
C ASP A 291 -25.76 -16.73 3.81
N SER A 292 -26.77 -17.28 4.48
CA SER A 292 -26.77 -17.48 5.93
C SER A 292 -25.64 -18.39 6.43
N ARG A 293 -25.04 -19.20 5.55
CA ARG A 293 -23.87 -20.02 5.92
C ARG A 293 -22.66 -19.11 6.19
N LEU A 294 -22.49 -18.04 5.42
CA LEU A 294 -21.36 -17.11 5.55
C LEU A 294 -21.49 -16.18 6.77
N THR A 295 -22.69 -16.03 7.32
CA THR A 295 -22.95 -15.16 8.49
C THR A 295 -23.02 -15.90 9.82
N LYS A 296 -23.23 -17.23 9.82
CA LYS A 296 -23.32 -18.03 11.04
C LYS A 296 -22.05 -17.91 11.90
N GLY A 297 -22.18 -17.58 13.19
CA GLY A 297 -21.06 -17.48 14.12
C GLY A 297 -20.10 -16.31 13.85
N VAL A 298 -20.48 -15.37 12.97
CA VAL A 298 -19.68 -14.18 12.63
C VAL A 298 -20.34 -12.94 13.25
N LYS A 299 -19.64 -12.32 14.21
CA LYS A 299 -20.09 -11.12 14.93
C LYS A 299 -19.90 -9.85 14.14
N LEU A 300 -18.75 -9.71 13.48
CA LEU A 300 -18.38 -8.53 12.68
C LEU A 300 -17.65 -8.96 11.40
N VAL A 301 -17.78 -8.12 10.36
CA VAL A 301 -17.08 -8.26 9.09
C VAL A 301 -16.33 -6.97 8.82
N GLY A 302 -15.01 -7.04 8.77
CA GLY A 302 -14.12 -5.92 8.45
C GLY A 302 -13.16 -6.25 7.31
N GLY A 303 -12.06 -5.52 7.23
CA GLY A 303 -11.13 -5.57 6.10
C GLY A 303 -11.61 -4.72 4.94
N GLU A 304 -11.53 -5.28 3.74
CA GLU A 304 -11.97 -4.69 2.48
C GLU A 304 -12.47 -5.78 1.52
N PRO A 305 -13.14 -5.45 0.39
CA PRO A 305 -13.81 -6.45 -0.46
C PRO A 305 -12.90 -7.53 -1.05
N ARG A 306 -11.59 -7.28 -1.06
CA ARG A 306 -10.55 -8.18 -1.55
C ARG A 306 -9.84 -8.97 -0.45
N SER A 307 -9.88 -8.49 0.78
CA SER A 307 -9.27 -9.14 1.95
C SER A 307 -10.15 -8.90 3.17
N VAL A 308 -11.16 -9.76 3.34
CA VAL A 308 -12.14 -9.67 4.42
C VAL A 308 -11.58 -10.26 5.71
N MET A 309 -11.91 -9.60 6.82
CA MET A 309 -11.61 -10.05 8.18
C MET A 309 -12.90 -10.38 8.91
N LEU A 310 -13.07 -11.63 9.33
CA LEU A 310 -14.23 -12.09 10.09
C LEU A 310 -13.87 -12.15 11.57
N TYR A 311 -14.75 -11.62 12.41
CA TYR A 311 -14.61 -11.68 13.86
C TYR A 311 -15.68 -12.63 14.40
N ALA A 312 -15.27 -13.65 15.14
CA ALA A 312 -16.16 -14.69 15.62
C ALA A 312 -17.10 -14.17 16.73
N GLU A 313 -18.26 -14.80 16.87
CA GLU A 313 -19.08 -14.67 18.07
C GLU A 313 -18.38 -15.34 19.28
N ASP A 314 -18.75 -14.91 20.49
CA ASP A 314 -18.11 -15.42 21.70
C ASP A 314 -18.42 -16.93 21.88
N GLY A 315 -17.37 -17.75 21.91
CA GLY A 315 -17.47 -19.22 22.02
C GLY A 315 -17.46 -19.98 20.69
N GLU A 316 -17.56 -19.29 19.54
CA GLU A 316 -17.42 -19.92 18.22
C GLU A 316 -15.94 -20.23 17.92
N ASN A 317 -15.70 -21.39 17.32
CA ASN A 317 -14.36 -21.81 16.91
C ASN A 317 -14.02 -21.24 15.52
N PRO A 318 -12.94 -20.45 15.38
CA PRO A 318 -12.54 -19.90 14.08
C PRO A 318 -12.28 -20.95 12.99
N GLU A 319 -11.86 -22.16 13.36
CA GLU A 319 -11.63 -23.25 12.40
C GLU A 319 -12.94 -23.70 11.72
N ASP A 320 -14.06 -23.73 12.46
CA ASP A 320 -15.36 -24.11 11.92
C ASP A 320 -15.93 -23.04 10.98
N ILE A 321 -15.67 -21.76 11.28
CA ILE A 321 -15.99 -20.64 10.40
C ILE A 321 -15.13 -20.74 9.13
N ALA A 322 -13.82 -20.93 9.27
CA ALA A 322 -12.89 -21.05 8.14
C ALA A 322 -13.24 -22.22 7.22
N LEU A 323 -13.56 -23.40 7.77
CA LEU A 323 -14.00 -24.56 6.99
C LEU A 323 -15.27 -24.27 6.20
N ARG A 324 -16.26 -23.62 6.83
CA ARG A 324 -17.53 -23.29 6.18
C ARG A 324 -17.34 -22.29 5.05
N TRP A 325 -16.57 -21.23 5.29
CA TRP A 325 -16.22 -20.25 4.26
C TRP A 325 -15.43 -20.89 3.11
N THR A 326 -14.49 -21.78 3.42
CA THR A 326 -13.74 -22.56 2.40
C THR A 326 -14.68 -23.39 1.54
N ASN A 327 -15.64 -24.09 2.15
CA ASN A 327 -16.58 -24.94 1.42
C ASN A 327 -17.53 -24.14 0.52
N VAL A 328 -17.96 -22.95 0.96
CA VAL A 328 -18.85 -22.07 0.18
C VAL A 328 -18.10 -21.36 -0.94
N LEU A 329 -16.91 -20.84 -0.67
CA LEU A 329 -16.14 -20.05 -1.64
C LEU A 329 -15.30 -20.88 -2.59
N GLN A 330 -14.93 -22.11 -2.20
CA GLN A 330 -14.13 -23.02 -3.01
C GLN A 330 -12.85 -22.33 -3.54
N ASP A 331 -12.67 -22.31 -4.86
CA ASP A 331 -11.52 -21.73 -5.56
C ASP A 331 -11.55 -20.20 -5.66
N LYS A 332 -12.64 -19.54 -5.26
CA LYS A 332 -12.83 -18.08 -5.34
C LYS A 332 -12.07 -17.29 -4.29
N ALA A 333 -11.58 -17.93 -3.23
CA ALA A 333 -10.82 -17.28 -2.18
C ALA A 333 -9.77 -18.21 -1.56
N LEU A 334 -8.91 -17.62 -0.74
CA LEU A 334 -8.06 -18.30 0.21
C LEU A 334 -8.53 -17.92 1.60
N VAL A 335 -8.93 -18.92 2.38
CA VAL A 335 -9.45 -18.74 3.73
C VAL A 335 -8.40 -19.27 4.72
N ARG A 336 -8.10 -18.48 5.74
CA ARG A 336 -7.16 -18.83 6.80
C ARG A 336 -7.73 -18.40 8.15
N THR A 337 -7.50 -19.18 9.20
CA THR A 337 -7.64 -18.62 10.55
C THR A 337 -6.51 -17.61 10.82
N LYS A 338 -6.70 -16.76 11.82
CA LYS A 338 -5.67 -15.83 12.33
C LYS A 338 -4.35 -16.53 12.61
N SER A 339 -4.39 -17.69 13.26
CA SER A 339 -3.19 -18.47 13.61
C SER A 339 -2.47 -18.96 12.35
N GLN A 340 -3.19 -19.48 11.34
CA GLN A 340 -2.59 -19.81 10.04
C GLN A 340 -1.97 -18.58 9.37
N ALA A 341 -2.70 -17.46 9.30
CA ALA A 341 -2.21 -16.25 8.64
C ALA A 341 -0.94 -15.68 9.29
N VAL A 342 -0.86 -15.69 10.63
CA VAL A 342 0.34 -15.31 11.38
C VAL A 342 1.50 -16.28 11.10
N LYS A 343 1.24 -17.59 11.15
CA LYS A 343 2.25 -18.62 10.87
C LYS A 343 2.79 -18.54 9.43
N ASP A 344 1.92 -18.24 8.48
CA ASP A 344 2.26 -18.06 7.07
C ASP A 344 3.01 -16.74 6.81
N GLY A 345 3.11 -15.85 7.81
CA GLY A 345 3.83 -14.59 7.70
C GLY A 345 3.09 -13.51 6.92
N VAL A 346 1.76 -13.62 6.79
CA VAL A 346 0.93 -12.69 5.99
C VAL A 346 1.17 -11.22 6.36
N PHE A 347 1.30 -10.93 7.66
CA PHE A 347 1.47 -9.58 8.19
C PHE A 347 2.92 -9.24 8.59
N GLY A 348 3.89 -10.11 8.31
CA GLY A 348 5.26 -10.02 8.85
C GLY A 348 5.33 -10.38 10.34
N GLU A 349 6.23 -9.73 11.10
CA GLU A 349 6.27 -9.84 12.56
C GLU A 349 4.98 -9.27 13.17
N VAL A 350 4.38 -9.97 14.14
CA VAL A 350 3.05 -9.61 14.68
C VAL A 350 3.13 -9.28 16.16
N SER A 351 2.82 -8.03 16.49
CA SER A 351 2.72 -7.54 17.87
C SER A 351 1.43 -8.00 18.56
N SER A 352 1.40 -7.94 19.90
CA SER A 352 0.18 -8.20 20.67
C SER A 352 -0.97 -7.27 20.30
N LEU A 353 -0.67 -6.01 19.98
CA LEU A 353 -1.66 -5.05 19.51
C LEU A 353 -2.24 -5.46 18.14
N ALA A 354 -1.40 -5.88 17.20
CA ALA A 354 -1.88 -6.39 15.91
C ALA A 354 -2.76 -7.64 16.06
N LEU A 355 -2.40 -8.58 16.95
CA LEU A 355 -3.25 -9.76 17.24
C LEU A 355 -4.64 -9.39 17.75
N SER A 356 -4.77 -8.27 18.47
CA SER A 356 -6.03 -7.80 19.02
C SER A 356 -6.98 -7.17 17.99
N VAL A 357 -6.45 -6.72 16.84
CA VAL A 357 -7.21 -6.04 15.78
C VAL A 357 -7.43 -6.90 14.54
N ILE A 358 -6.57 -7.89 14.28
CA ILE A 358 -6.72 -8.83 13.17
C ILE A 358 -7.99 -9.69 13.38
N GLY A 359 -8.71 -9.98 12.30
CA GLY A 359 -9.87 -10.90 12.29
C GLY A 359 -9.49 -12.34 12.66
N ASP A 360 -10.42 -13.08 13.24
CA ASP A 360 -10.21 -14.48 13.63
C ASP A 360 -10.14 -15.41 12.41
N VAL A 361 -10.80 -15.03 11.31
CA VAL A 361 -10.65 -15.65 9.99
C VAL A 361 -10.41 -14.57 8.93
N LEU A 362 -9.47 -14.83 8.03
CA LEU A 362 -9.06 -13.97 6.92
C LEU A 362 -9.51 -14.63 5.62
N VAL A 363 -10.12 -13.85 4.74
CA VAL A 363 -10.65 -14.33 3.45
C VAL A 363 -10.11 -13.43 2.35
N GLN A 364 -9.11 -13.93 1.62
CA GLN A 364 -8.46 -13.21 0.53
C GLN A 364 -9.08 -13.67 -0.80
N ALA A 365 -9.78 -12.77 -1.47
CA ALA A 365 -10.45 -13.06 -2.73
C ALA A 365 -9.43 -13.31 -3.84
N LYS A 366 -9.67 -14.30 -4.69
CA LYS A 366 -8.83 -14.64 -5.85
C LYS A 366 -9.36 -14.02 -7.12
N SER A 367 -8.54 -13.93 -8.16
CA SER A 367 -8.92 -13.38 -9.46
C SER A 367 -9.66 -12.04 -9.32
N SER A 368 -10.76 -11.83 -10.04
CA SER A 368 -11.61 -10.63 -9.95
C SER A 368 -12.79 -10.72 -8.98
N VAL A 369 -12.77 -11.68 -8.04
CA VAL A 369 -13.83 -11.85 -7.03
C VAL A 369 -13.86 -10.65 -6.07
N THR A 370 -15.05 -10.22 -5.70
CA THR A 370 -15.26 -9.25 -4.61
C THR A 370 -16.21 -9.84 -3.58
N ILE A 371 -15.93 -9.61 -2.31
CA ILE A 371 -16.76 -10.08 -1.20
C ILE A 371 -17.30 -8.84 -0.49
N VAL A 372 -18.61 -8.69 -0.49
CA VAL A 372 -19.31 -7.48 -0.03
C VAL A 372 -20.39 -7.84 0.99
N ASP A 373 -20.88 -6.85 1.72
CA ASP A 373 -21.96 -7.03 2.69
C ASP A 373 -23.02 -5.94 2.56
N SER A 374 -24.13 -6.26 1.88
CA SER A 374 -25.22 -5.30 1.62
C SER A 374 -25.97 -4.83 2.86
N ARG A 375 -25.71 -5.40 4.04
CA ARG A 375 -26.30 -4.94 5.31
C ARG A 375 -25.62 -3.67 5.83
N ILE A 376 -24.36 -3.45 5.48
CA ILE A 376 -23.54 -2.37 6.03
C ILE A 376 -22.88 -1.50 4.96
N GLU A 377 -22.71 -2.01 3.74
CA GLU A 377 -22.06 -1.29 2.64
C GLU A 377 -23.08 -0.59 1.74
N THR A 378 -22.72 0.59 1.25
CA THR A 378 -23.54 1.32 0.27
C THR A 378 -23.51 0.64 -1.10
N GLU A 379 -24.55 0.83 -1.90
CA GLU A 379 -24.61 0.30 -3.27
C GLU A 379 -23.39 0.71 -4.10
N LYS A 380 -22.92 1.95 -3.98
CA LYS A 380 -21.71 2.41 -4.67
C LYS A 380 -20.46 1.63 -4.23
N ALA A 381 -20.28 1.42 -2.92
CA ALA A 381 -19.12 0.69 -2.40
C ALA A 381 -19.09 -0.78 -2.85
N MET A 382 -20.28 -1.39 -2.99
CA MET A 382 -20.40 -2.77 -3.47
C MET A 382 -20.21 -2.95 -4.99
N ASN A 383 -20.17 -1.85 -5.76
CA ASN A 383 -20.15 -1.88 -7.23
C ASN A 383 -18.98 -1.06 -7.80
N LEU A 384 -17.85 -0.98 -7.08
CA LEU A 384 -16.66 -0.30 -7.60
C LEU A 384 -16.10 -1.08 -8.80
N PRO A 385 -15.93 -0.46 -9.99
CA PRO A 385 -15.41 -1.12 -11.20
C PRO A 385 -13.96 -1.60 -11.08
N SER A 386 -13.20 -1.05 -10.14
CA SER A 386 -11.86 -1.53 -9.85
C SER A 386 -11.59 -1.51 -8.36
N VAL A 387 -10.83 -2.49 -7.91
CA VAL A 387 -10.56 -2.77 -6.49
C VAL A 387 -9.13 -3.27 -6.30
N HIS A 388 -8.68 -3.24 -5.05
CA HIS A 388 -7.40 -3.79 -4.61
C HIS A 388 -7.58 -4.34 -3.18
N GLY A 389 -6.52 -4.95 -2.63
CA GLY A 389 -6.47 -5.39 -1.23
C GLY A 389 -6.03 -6.84 -1.01
N SER A 390 -6.11 -7.67 -2.05
CA SER A 390 -5.72 -9.08 -1.97
C SER A 390 -4.25 -9.27 -2.36
N MET A 391 -3.90 -10.47 -2.82
CA MET A 391 -2.52 -10.92 -2.99
C MET A 391 -2.18 -11.20 -4.46
N SER A 392 -2.95 -10.69 -5.42
CA SER A 392 -2.61 -10.87 -6.84
C SER A 392 -1.36 -10.08 -7.22
N ALA A 393 -0.60 -10.54 -8.22
CA ALA A 393 0.55 -9.77 -8.73
C ALA A 393 0.11 -8.38 -9.22
N MET A 394 -1.08 -8.28 -9.82
CA MET A 394 -1.66 -7.01 -10.26
C MET A 394 -1.88 -6.01 -9.11
N GLU A 395 -2.19 -6.50 -7.90
CA GLU A 395 -2.39 -5.69 -6.70
C GLU A 395 -1.08 -5.45 -5.94
N MET A 396 -0.18 -6.43 -5.90
CA MET A 396 1.00 -6.41 -5.02
C MET A 396 2.28 -5.89 -5.68
N ASP A 397 2.44 -6.06 -6.99
CA ASP A 397 3.62 -5.60 -7.70
C ASP A 397 3.51 -4.11 -7.99
N ILE A 398 4.36 -3.32 -7.35
CA ILE A 398 4.41 -1.87 -7.44
C ILE A 398 5.72 -1.43 -8.12
N PRO A 399 5.73 -0.26 -8.78
CA PRO A 399 6.94 0.26 -9.38
C PRO A 399 7.92 0.76 -8.32
N CYS A 400 9.20 0.73 -8.68
CA CYS A 400 10.25 1.48 -8.00
C CYS A 400 11.17 2.07 -9.06
N LEU A 401 10.70 3.12 -9.72
CA LEU A 401 11.44 3.75 -10.83
C LEU A 401 12.43 4.75 -10.26
N VAL A 402 13.68 4.64 -10.69
CA VAL A 402 14.79 5.49 -10.27
C VAL A 402 15.15 6.47 -11.39
N ASP A 403 15.28 7.74 -11.03
CA ASP A 403 15.75 8.83 -11.90
C ASP A 403 16.63 9.81 -11.12
N ILE A 404 17.42 10.61 -11.86
CA ILE A 404 18.28 11.66 -11.31
C ILE A 404 17.99 12.99 -12.01
N ALA A 405 17.69 14.01 -11.20
CA ALA A 405 17.48 15.38 -11.67
C ALA A 405 18.77 16.06 -12.17
#